data_AF-A0A414BAE1-F1
#
_entry.id   AF-A0A414BAE1-F1
#
_cell.length_a   1.000
_cell.length_b   1.000
_cell.length_c   1.000
_cell.angle_alpha   90.00
_cell.angle_beta   90.00
_cell.angle_gamma   90.00
#
_symmetry.space_group_name_H-M   'P 1'
#
loop_
_entity.id
_entity.type
_entity.pdbx_description
1 polymer ?
#
loop_
_entity_poly.entity_id
_entity_poly.type
_entity_poly.pdbx_seq_one_letter_code
_entity_poly.pdbx_strand_id
1 'polypeptide(L)'
;MNDSFESDERKRKETIECLYWSLMNGWDIPKEIREYYGFSEDYELYHQLESMEPAEYRLKRLECEVPDIVELDAQLKHTVENIFERLCPRPPAPYIDRLYRDFKKLESIAADPKNIDNLFVFRDFLVRYGIDRYSSDAVKKEQAKKACKELNARLDRLTGRKTAVDDNTKEKEHKSYRKVHIPVSPKPKRRKMGL
;
A
#
# COMPACT_ATOMS: atom_id res chain seq x y z
N MET A 1 -18.92 -13.00 -21.04
CA MET A 1 -17.97 -13.47 -20.03
C MET A 1 -18.62 -13.25 -18.68
N ASN A 2 -18.81 -14.31 -17.89
CA ASN A 2 -19.49 -14.21 -16.59
C ASN A 2 -18.56 -13.54 -15.58
N ASP A 3 -18.90 -12.33 -15.15
CA ASP A 3 -18.20 -11.55 -14.12
C ASP A 3 -18.37 -12.15 -12.72
N SER A 4 -18.00 -13.42 -12.54
CA SER A 4 -18.25 -14.14 -11.29
C SER A 4 -17.47 -13.54 -10.11
N PHE A 5 -16.29 -12.97 -10.32
CA PHE A 5 -15.48 -12.42 -9.21
C PHE A 5 -15.99 -11.06 -8.71
N GLU A 6 -16.69 -10.30 -9.54
CA GLU A 6 -17.25 -8.99 -9.16
C GLU A 6 -18.74 -9.08 -8.80
N SER A 7 -19.47 -10.00 -9.44
CA SER A 7 -20.93 -10.18 -9.26
C SER A 7 -21.29 -11.11 -8.10
N ASP A 8 -20.43 -12.08 -7.76
CA ASP A 8 -20.61 -12.93 -6.58
C ASP A 8 -20.04 -12.22 -5.35
N GLU A 9 -20.91 -11.78 -4.45
CA GLU A 9 -20.51 -11.05 -3.25
C GLU A 9 -19.51 -11.81 -2.38
N ARG A 10 -19.61 -13.15 -2.33
CA ARG A 10 -18.70 -13.98 -1.54
C ARG A 10 -17.32 -13.98 -2.16
N LYS A 11 -17.23 -14.29 -3.46
CA LYS A 11 -15.93 -14.29 -4.17
C LYS A 11 -15.29 -12.91 -4.20
N ARG A 12 -16.11 -11.85 -4.33
CA ARG A 12 -15.64 -10.47 -4.26
C ARG A 12 -15.02 -10.17 -2.90
N LYS A 13 -15.67 -10.59 -1.81
CA LYS A 13 -15.14 -10.38 -0.45
C LYS A 13 -13.84 -11.15 -0.22
N GLU A 14 -13.80 -12.43 -0.61
CA GLU A 14 -12.59 -13.26 -0.52
C GLU A 14 -11.43 -12.63 -1.33
N THR A 15 -11.73 -12.13 -2.54
CA THR A 15 -10.75 -11.41 -3.37
C THR A 15 -10.23 -10.14 -2.68
N ILE A 16 -11.12 -9.32 -2.11
CA ILE A 16 -10.73 -8.10 -1.39
C ILE A 16 -9.82 -8.44 -0.21
N GLU A 17 -10.15 -9.49 0.56
CA GLU A 17 -9.35 -9.93 1.70
C GLU A 17 -7.95 -10.41 1.26
N CYS A 18 -7.86 -11.21 0.20
CA CYS A 18 -6.59 -11.66 -0.38
C CYS A 18 -5.72 -10.49 -0.86
N LEU A 19 -6.29 -9.55 -1.62
CA LEU A 19 -5.55 -8.39 -2.13
C LEU A 19 -5.08 -7.48 -0.99
N TYR A 20 -5.96 -7.22 0.00
CA TYR A 20 -5.59 -6.44 1.19
C TYR A 20 -4.44 -7.10 1.95
N TRP A 21 -4.57 -8.40 2.25
CA TRP A 21 -3.54 -9.11 3.00
C TRP A 21 -2.21 -9.10 2.25
N SER A 22 -2.28 -9.26 0.92
CA SER A 22 -1.09 -9.24 0.07
C SER A 22 -0.37 -7.89 0.08
N LEU A 23 -1.14 -6.80 -0.01
CA LEU A 23 -0.60 -5.43 0.03
C LEU A 23 -0.02 -5.03 1.39
N MET A 24 -0.43 -5.70 2.47
CA MET A 24 -0.03 -5.35 3.83
C MET A 24 1.06 -6.28 4.39
N ASN A 25 1.10 -7.55 3.97
CA ASN A 25 1.93 -8.57 4.60
C ASN A 25 2.83 -9.37 3.63
N GLY A 26 2.64 -9.28 2.31
CA GLY A 26 3.48 -9.96 1.33
C GLY A 26 2.69 -10.68 0.23
N TRP A 27 3.33 -11.03 -0.87
CA TRP A 27 2.68 -11.55 -2.07
C TRP A 27 2.17 -12.99 -1.91
N ASP A 28 0.89 -13.15 -1.58
CA ASP A 28 0.20 -14.46 -1.52
C ASP A 28 -1.18 -14.38 -2.20
N ILE A 29 -1.16 -14.17 -3.53
CA ILE A 29 -2.38 -14.03 -4.34
C ILE A 29 -2.69 -15.35 -5.08
N PRO A 30 -3.88 -15.95 -4.86
CA PRO A 30 -4.32 -17.14 -5.58
C PRO A 30 -4.29 -17.01 -7.10
N LYS A 31 -3.91 -18.08 -7.81
CA LYS A 31 -3.78 -18.09 -9.27
C LYS A 31 -5.04 -17.63 -10.00
N GLU A 32 -6.21 -18.06 -9.54
CA GLU A 32 -7.50 -17.69 -10.14
C GLU A 32 -7.74 -16.18 -10.18
N ILE A 33 -7.33 -15.46 -9.11
CA ILE A 33 -7.44 -14.00 -9.03
C ILE A 33 -6.44 -13.35 -10.00
N ARG A 34 -5.21 -13.87 -10.06
CA ARG A 34 -4.15 -13.35 -10.93
C ARG A 34 -4.51 -13.48 -12.41
N GLU A 35 -5.07 -14.63 -12.80
CA GLU A 35 -5.53 -14.90 -14.16
C GLU A 35 -6.73 -14.01 -14.52
N TYR A 36 -7.70 -13.88 -13.62
CA TYR A 36 -8.90 -13.06 -13.88
C TYR A 36 -8.57 -11.58 -14.13
N TYR A 37 -7.63 -11.01 -13.35
CA TYR A 37 -7.22 -9.62 -13.50
C TYR A 37 -6.01 -9.43 -14.44
N GLY A 38 -5.49 -10.50 -15.04
CA GLY A 38 -4.47 -10.42 -16.08
C GLY A 38 -3.08 -10.02 -15.63
N PHE A 39 -2.67 -10.34 -14.40
CA PHE A 39 -1.31 -10.07 -13.89
C PHE A 39 -0.55 -11.33 -13.46
N SER A 40 -1.00 -12.51 -13.91
CA SER A 40 -0.37 -13.79 -13.52
C SER A 40 1.07 -13.94 -14.00
N GLU A 41 1.37 -13.52 -15.23
CA GLU A 41 2.72 -13.62 -15.81
C GLU A 41 3.72 -12.75 -15.06
N ASP A 42 3.39 -11.46 -14.88
CA ASP A 42 4.21 -10.52 -14.10
C ASP A 42 4.44 -11.02 -12.67
N TYR A 43 3.41 -11.59 -12.04
CA TYR A 43 3.50 -12.14 -10.69
C TYR A 43 4.43 -13.35 -10.63
N GLU A 44 4.31 -14.29 -11.57
CA GLU A 44 5.18 -15.46 -11.64
C GLU A 44 6.62 -15.07 -11.93
N LEU A 45 6.83 -14.12 -12.83
CA LEU A 45 8.14 -13.54 -13.11
C LEU A 45 8.74 -12.91 -11.86
N TYR A 46 7.97 -12.13 -11.09
CA TYR A 46 8.44 -11.53 -9.84
C TYR A 46 8.96 -12.59 -8.87
N HIS A 47 8.19 -13.65 -8.61
CA HIS A 47 8.58 -14.73 -7.71
C HIS A 47 9.78 -15.54 -8.22
N GLN A 48 9.90 -15.72 -9.54
CA GLN A 48 11.08 -16.34 -10.14
C GLN A 48 12.33 -15.48 -9.91
N LEU A 49 12.24 -14.16 -10.08
CA LEU A 49 13.36 -13.25 -9.84
C LEU A 49 13.69 -13.13 -8.35
N GLU A 50 12.69 -13.14 -7.46
CA GLU A 50 12.88 -13.08 -6.01
C GLU A 50 13.56 -14.34 -5.46
N SER A 51 13.29 -15.50 -6.07
CA SER A 51 13.88 -16.79 -5.70
C SER A 51 15.23 -17.08 -6.37
N MET A 52 15.62 -16.30 -7.37
CA MET A 52 16.89 -16.43 -8.09
C MET A 52 18.08 -16.07 -7.17
N GLU A 53 19.23 -16.71 -7.39
CA GLU A 53 20.44 -16.37 -6.66
C GLU A 53 20.87 -14.93 -7.00
N PRO A 54 21.24 -14.09 -6.01
CA PRO A 54 21.52 -12.68 -6.27
C PRO A 54 22.62 -12.37 -7.29
N ALA A 55 23.67 -13.20 -7.39
CA ALA A 55 24.71 -13.03 -8.40
C ALA A 55 24.21 -13.44 -9.80
N GLU A 56 23.44 -14.52 -9.92
CA GLU A 56 22.76 -14.90 -11.16
C GLU A 56 21.83 -13.79 -11.64
N TYR A 57 20.98 -13.24 -10.77
CA TYR A 57 20.10 -12.13 -11.11
C TYR A 57 20.89 -10.91 -11.62
N ARG A 58 21.99 -10.55 -10.94
CA ARG A 58 22.84 -9.43 -11.37
C ARG A 58 23.46 -9.66 -12.75
N LEU A 59 23.91 -10.89 -13.05
CA LEU A 59 24.47 -11.25 -14.36
C LEU A 59 23.40 -11.10 -15.45
N LYS A 60 22.25 -11.75 -15.28
CA LYS A 60 21.13 -11.69 -16.24
C LYS A 60 20.61 -10.28 -16.44
N ARG A 61 20.62 -9.46 -15.38
CA ARG A 61 20.22 -8.05 -15.47
C ARG A 61 21.22 -7.23 -16.29
N LEU A 62 22.52 -7.50 -16.16
CA LEU A 62 23.57 -6.86 -16.96
C LEU A 62 23.45 -7.23 -18.44
N GLU A 63 23.06 -8.47 -18.73
CA GLU A 63 22.83 -9.00 -20.08
C GLU A 63 21.46 -8.59 -20.65
N CYS A 64 20.67 -7.81 -19.91
CA CYS A 64 19.31 -7.37 -20.27
C CYS A 64 18.32 -8.53 -20.53
N GLU A 65 18.57 -9.72 -19.98
CA GLU A 65 17.69 -10.88 -20.13
C GLU A 65 16.46 -10.80 -19.21
N VAL A 66 16.61 -10.14 -18.06
CA VAL A 66 15.55 -10.00 -17.05
C VAL A 66 15.26 -8.52 -16.75
N PRO A 67 14.01 -8.18 -16.37
CA PRO A 67 13.66 -6.83 -15.95
C PRO A 67 14.24 -6.51 -14.56
N ASP A 68 14.14 -5.24 -14.16
CA ASP A 68 14.45 -4.85 -12.80
C ASP A 68 13.34 -5.31 -11.85
N ILE A 69 13.69 -6.18 -10.90
CA ILE A 69 12.74 -6.74 -9.93
C ILE A 69 11.99 -5.68 -9.13
N VAL A 70 12.62 -4.53 -8.84
CA VAL A 70 11.99 -3.46 -8.06
C VAL A 70 10.98 -2.67 -8.90
N GLU A 71 11.25 -2.52 -10.19
CA GLU A 71 10.29 -1.91 -11.12
C GLU A 71 9.10 -2.83 -11.34
N LEU A 72 9.34 -4.13 -11.49
CA LEU A 72 8.29 -5.15 -11.57
C LEU A 72 7.43 -5.20 -10.30
N ASP A 73 8.04 -5.19 -9.12
CA ASP A 73 7.32 -5.11 -7.83
C ASP A 73 6.46 -3.84 -7.73
N ALA A 74 6.99 -2.69 -8.15
CA ALA A 74 6.24 -1.45 -8.15
C ALA A 74 5.03 -1.50 -9.10
N GLN A 75 5.20 -2.06 -10.31
CA GLN A 75 4.12 -2.26 -11.27
C GLN A 75 3.04 -3.19 -10.71
N LEU A 76 3.43 -4.35 -10.15
CA LEU A 76 2.50 -5.27 -9.52
C LEU A 76 1.74 -4.61 -8.36
N LYS A 77 2.43 -3.85 -7.49
CA LYS A 77 1.79 -3.12 -6.38
C LYS A 77 0.76 -2.14 -6.91
N HIS A 78 1.09 -1.35 -7.93
CA HIS A 78 0.13 -0.42 -8.53
C HIS A 78 -1.09 -1.14 -9.12
N THR A 79 -0.89 -2.25 -9.84
CA THR A 79 -1.97 -3.05 -10.39
C THR A 79 -2.89 -3.58 -9.28
N VAL A 80 -2.33 -4.20 -8.25
CA VAL A 80 -3.08 -4.78 -7.14
C VAL A 80 -3.77 -3.71 -6.29
N GLU A 81 -3.11 -2.57 -6.04
CA GLU A 81 -3.72 -1.42 -5.37
C GLU A 81 -4.90 -0.86 -6.17
N ASN A 82 -4.78 -0.72 -7.49
CA ASN A 82 -5.86 -0.25 -8.34
C ASN A 82 -7.07 -1.19 -8.32
N ILE A 83 -6.83 -2.50 -8.40
CA ILE A 83 -7.91 -3.51 -8.32
C ILE A 83 -8.56 -3.46 -6.94
N PHE A 84 -7.75 -3.46 -5.88
CA PHE A 84 -8.22 -3.42 -4.50
C PHE A 84 -9.09 -2.18 -4.22
N GLU A 85 -8.63 -0.99 -4.61
CA GLU A 85 -9.38 0.27 -4.40
C GLU A 85 -10.66 0.35 -5.23
N ARG A 86 -10.69 -0.29 -6.40
CA ARG A 86 -11.90 -0.39 -7.22
C ARG A 86 -12.94 -1.29 -6.57
N LEU A 87 -12.53 -2.43 -6.02
CA LEU A 87 -13.43 -3.38 -5.34
C LEU A 87 -13.85 -2.94 -3.94
N CYS A 88 -13.00 -2.14 -3.28
CA CYS A 88 -13.18 -1.64 -1.92
C CYS A 88 -13.15 -0.10 -1.88
N PRO A 89 -14.28 0.58 -2.17
CA PRO A 89 -14.35 2.05 -2.18
C PRO A 89 -14.07 2.71 -0.82
N ARG A 90 -14.15 1.94 0.27
CA ARG A 90 -13.80 2.37 1.63
C ARG A 90 -12.80 1.39 2.24
N PRO A 91 -11.50 1.53 1.91
CA PRO A 91 -10.47 0.63 2.44
C PRO A 91 -10.39 0.66 3.96
N PRO A 92 -9.86 -0.42 4.58
CA PRO A 92 -9.57 -0.45 6.01
C PRO A 92 -8.59 0.66 6.44
N ALA A 93 -8.78 1.21 7.64
CA ALA A 93 -7.92 2.26 8.18
C ALA A 93 -6.40 1.94 8.14
N PRO A 94 -5.92 0.70 8.42
CA PRO A 94 -4.50 0.39 8.32
C PRO A 94 -3.90 0.59 6.93
N TYR A 95 -4.68 0.36 5.88
CA TYR A 95 -4.25 0.61 4.50
C TYR A 95 -4.10 2.11 4.24
N ILE A 96 -5.08 2.90 4.68
CA ILE A 96 -5.06 4.36 4.57
C ILE A 96 -3.88 4.95 5.37
N ASP A 97 -3.60 4.42 6.56
CA ASP A 97 -2.47 4.84 7.39
C ASP A 97 -1.13 4.56 6.70
N ARG A 98 -0.99 3.43 5.98
CA ARG A 98 0.19 3.14 5.16
C ARG A 98 0.37 4.20 4.07
N LEU A 99 -0.68 4.53 3.32
CA LEU A 99 -0.63 5.59 2.30
C LEU A 99 -0.28 6.96 2.90
N TYR A 100 -0.79 7.29 4.09
CA TYR A 100 -0.41 8.53 4.79
C TYR A 100 1.06 8.55 5.21
N ARG A 101 1.64 7.42 5.64
CA ARG A 101 3.08 7.33 5.92
C ARG A 101 3.91 7.58 4.68
N ASP A 102 3.51 6.99 3.56
CA ASP A 102 4.18 7.20 2.28
C ASP A 102 4.07 8.68 1.84
N PHE A 103 2.89 9.28 2.01
CA PHE A 103 2.68 10.72 1.77
C PHE A 103 3.62 11.59 2.61
N LYS A 104 3.79 11.30 3.91
CA LYS A 104 4.73 12.05 4.77
C LYS A 104 6.18 11.93 4.33
N LYS A 105 6.59 10.76 3.82
CA LYS A 105 7.93 10.60 3.23
C LYS A 105 8.10 11.46 1.98
N LEU A 106 7.10 11.48 1.10
CA LEU A 106 7.13 12.34 -0.09
C LEU A 106 7.19 13.83 0.27
N GLU A 107 6.40 14.29 1.25
CA GLU A 107 6.45 15.67 1.73
C GLU A 107 7.85 16.02 2.26
N SER A 108 8.48 15.10 2.98
CA SER A 108 9.85 15.28 3.48
C SER A 108 10.84 15.49 2.32
N ILE A 109 10.77 14.68 1.27
CA ILE A 109 11.66 14.80 0.08
C ILE A 109 11.34 16.08 -0.71
N ALA A 110 10.06 16.44 -0.83
CA ALA A 110 9.63 17.67 -1.49
C ALA A 110 10.08 18.93 -0.73
N ALA A 111 10.22 18.87 0.59
CA ALA A 111 10.75 19.95 1.41
C ALA A 111 12.28 20.07 1.26
N ASP A 112 12.98 18.95 1.43
CA ASP A 112 14.44 18.84 1.27
C ASP A 112 14.80 17.56 0.49
N PRO A 113 15.31 17.68 -0.75
CA PRO A 113 15.71 16.55 -1.58
C PRO A 113 16.74 15.62 -0.94
N LYS A 114 17.53 16.10 0.03
CA LYS A 114 18.52 15.28 0.76
C LYS A 114 17.87 14.22 1.64
N ASN A 115 16.59 14.37 1.97
CA ASN A 115 15.82 13.36 2.70
C ASN A 115 15.65 12.05 1.92
N ILE A 116 16.02 12.01 0.64
CA ILE A 116 16.09 10.78 -0.15
C ILE A 116 17.09 9.76 0.41
N ASP A 117 18.10 10.23 1.17
CA ASP A 117 19.12 9.38 1.82
C ASP A 117 18.74 8.97 3.24
N ASN A 118 17.52 9.27 3.68
CA ASN A 118 17.00 8.80 4.96
C ASN A 118 16.93 7.26 4.96
N LEU A 119 17.34 6.65 6.09
CA LEU A 119 17.30 5.19 6.35
C LEU A 119 15.94 4.54 6.08
N PHE A 120 14.84 5.30 6.15
CA PHE A 120 13.48 4.80 5.91
C PHE A 120 12.96 5.03 4.48
N VAL A 121 13.81 5.55 3.58
CA VAL A 121 13.54 5.78 2.16
C VAL A 121 14.35 4.79 1.33
N PHE A 122 13.71 3.66 1.03
CA PHE A 122 14.29 2.59 0.24
C PHE A 122 14.07 2.80 -1.26
N ARG A 123 14.82 2.04 -2.08
CA ARG A 123 14.72 2.12 -3.54
C ARG A 123 13.30 1.81 -4.04
N ASP A 124 12.62 0.81 -3.46
CA ASP A 124 11.26 0.42 -3.86
C ASP A 124 10.27 1.57 -3.71
N PHE A 125 10.39 2.37 -2.64
CA PHE A 125 9.57 3.55 -2.45
C PHE A 125 9.79 4.59 -3.55
N LEU A 126 11.05 4.86 -3.89
CA LEU A 126 11.40 5.86 -4.93
C LEU A 126 10.90 5.43 -6.31
N VAL A 127 11.10 4.17 -6.67
CA VAL A 127 10.60 3.60 -7.93
C VAL A 127 9.08 3.67 -7.97
N ARG A 128 8.38 3.28 -6.89
CA ARG A 128 6.91 3.32 -6.81
C ARG A 128 6.33 4.71 -7.07
N TYR A 129 7.02 5.76 -6.64
CA TYR A 129 6.59 7.15 -6.81
C TYR A 129 7.30 7.90 -7.95
N GLY A 130 8.09 7.20 -8.78
CA GLY A 130 8.76 7.79 -9.94
C GLY A 130 9.80 8.86 -9.59
N ILE A 131 10.51 8.69 -8.46
CA ILE A 131 11.57 9.59 -8.02
C ILE A 131 12.92 9.00 -8.41
N ASP A 132 13.69 9.73 -9.22
CA ASP A 132 15.04 9.33 -9.59
C ASP A 132 16.06 9.82 -8.55
N ARG A 133 16.70 8.87 -7.87
CA ARG A 133 17.73 9.12 -6.86
C ARG A 133 18.95 9.86 -7.40
N TYR A 134 19.27 9.67 -8.67
CA TYR A 134 20.49 10.22 -9.28
C TYR A 134 20.25 11.54 -10.02
N SER A 135 19.01 12.00 -10.09
CA SER A 135 18.66 13.29 -10.68
C SER A 135 19.16 14.48 -9.82
N SER A 136 19.08 15.69 -10.36
CA SER A 136 19.43 16.90 -9.60
C SER A 136 18.42 17.18 -8.48
N ASP A 137 18.83 17.91 -7.44
CA ASP A 137 17.95 18.24 -6.31
C ASP A 137 16.67 18.98 -6.75
N ALA A 138 16.77 19.82 -7.79
CA ALA A 138 15.61 20.49 -8.37
C ALA A 138 14.63 19.49 -9.01
N VAL A 139 15.14 18.49 -9.74
CA VAL A 139 14.33 17.44 -10.37
C VAL A 139 13.70 16.53 -9.32
N LYS A 140 14.46 16.08 -8.33
CA LYS A 140 13.94 15.28 -7.20
C LYS A 140 12.79 15.99 -6.49
N LYS A 141 12.98 17.29 -6.22
CA LYS A 141 11.96 18.12 -5.56
C LYS A 141 10.67 18.16 -6.36
N GLU A 142 10.78 18.34 -7.68
CA GLU A 142 9.62 18.41 -8.56
C GLU A 142 8.91 17.05 -8.70
N GLN A 143 9.67 15.95 -8.85
CA GLN A 143 9.13 14.60 -8.85
C GLN A 143 8.40 14.27 -7.54
N ALA A 144 9.01 14.60 -6.39
CA ALA A 144 8.39 14.40 -5.09
C ALA A 144 7.10 15.23 -4.92
N LYS A 145 7.08 16.49 -5.36
CA LYS A 145 5.86 17.32 -5.35
C LYS A 145 4.75 16.74 -6.22
N LYS A 146 5.10 16.24 -7.42
CA LYS A 146 4.15 15.57 -8.31
C LYS A 146 3.55 14.35 -7.63
N ALA A 147 4.40 13.47 -7.07
CA ALA A 147 3.96 12.29 -6.34
C ALA A 147 3.11 12.63 -5.11
N CYS A 148 3.46 13.68 -4.35
CA CYS A 148 2.64 14.19 -3.25
C CYS A 148 1.24 14.58 -3.73
N LYS A 149 1.15 15.31 -4.83
CA LYS A 149 -0.14 15.77 -5.39
C LYS A 149 -1.01 14.59 -5.81
N GLU A 150 -0.44 13.62 -6.49
CA GLU A 150 -1.14 12.41 -6.95
C GLU A 150 -1.60 11.56 -5.76
N LEU A 151 -0.74 11.32 -4.77
CA LEU A 151 -1.08 10.53 -3.59
C LEU A 151 -2.10 11.24 -2.69
N ASN A 152 -2.03 12.56 -2.56
CA ASN A 152 -3.05 13.33 -1.82
C ASN A 152 -4.42 13.23 -2.49
N ALA A 153 -4.49 13.39 -3.83
CA ALA A 153 -5.74 13.22 -4.57
C ALA A 153 -6.31 11.79 -4.43
N ARG A 154 -5.44 10.78 -4.42
CA ARG A 154 -5.81 9.39 -4.13
C ARG A 154 -6.36 9.22 -2.71
N LEU A 155 -5.70 9.76 -1.69
CA LEU A 155 -6.15 9.74 -0.30
C LEU A 155 -7.51 10.44 -0.11
N ASP A 156 -7.71 11.60 -0.75
CA ASP A 156 -8.98 12.33 -0.71
C ASP A 156 -10.13 11.49 -1.29
N ARG A 157 -9.88 10.78 -2.40
CA ARG A 157 -10.84 9.84 -3.00
C ARG A 157 -11.19 8.70 -2.04
N LEU A 158 -10.21 8.07 -1.41
CA LEU A 158 -10.42 6.88 -0.56
C LEU A 158 -11.03 7.21 0.81
N THR A 159 -10.74 8.39 1.34
CA THR A 159 -11.27 8.84 2.64
C THR A 159 -12.60 9.58 2.51
N GLY A 160 -13.03 9.90 1.28
CA GLY A 160 -14.21 10.72 1.03
C GLY A 160 -14.02 12.20 1.42
N ARG A 161 -12.76 12.64 1.64
CA ARG A 161 -12.42 14.06 1.86
C ARG A 161 -12.39 14.79 0.52
N LYS A 162 -13.51 14.90 -0.19
CA LYS A 162 -13.60 15.83 -1.32
C LYS A 162 -14.22 17.14 -0.82
N THR A 163 -13.39 18.18 -0.78
CA THR A 163 -13.72 19.61 -0.79
C THR A 163 -15.19 19.95 -0.50
N ALA A 164 -15.49 20.26 0.77
CA ALA A 164 -16.68 21.02 1.13
C ALA A 164 -16.52 22.45 0.62
N VAL A 165 -16.77 22.67 -0.67
CA VAL A 165 -17.26 23.95 -1.17
C VAL A 165 -18.70 23.65 -1.59
N ASP A 166 -19.62 24.26 -0.84
CA ASP A 166 -21.08 24.11 -0.81
C ASP A 166 -21.62 22.74 -0.33
N ASP A 167 -21.87 22.62 0.98
CA ASP A 167 -23.14 23.11 1.52
C ASP A 167 -23.06 23.24 3.06
N ASN A 168 -23.66 24.30 3.58
CA ASN A 168 -23.61 24.69 4.99
C ASN A 168 -24.24 23.64 5.92
N THR A 169 -23.47 22.91 6.73
CA THR A 169 -23.92 22.51 8.08
C THR A 169 -22.79 22.13 9.06
N LYS A 170 -22.50 23.06 9.98
CA LYS A 170 -22.05 22.86 11.37
C LYS A 170 -20.73 22.11 11.61
N GLU A 171 -19.75 22.92 12.00
CA GLU A 171 -18.61 22.56 12.84
C GLU A 171 -18.96 21.49 13.88
N LYS A 172 -18.19 20.40 13.89
CA LYS A 172 -17.88 19.68 15.13
C LYS A 172 -16.40 19.36 15.18
N GLU A 173 -15.76 20.11 16.06
CA GLU A 173 -14.42 19.98 16.59
C GLU A 173 -13.95 18.52 16.74
N HIS A 174 -12.67 18.35 16.44
CA HIS A 174 -11.86 17.20 16.82
C HIS A 174 -11.98 16.93 18.33
N LYS A 175 -12.81 15.96 18.71
CA LYS A 175 -12.69 15.33 20.03
C LYS A 175 -11.58 14.28 19.97
N SER A 176 -10.46 14.65 20.58
CA SER A 176 -9.42 13.77 21.11
C SER A 176 -9.96 12.38 21.48
N TYR A 177 -9.33 11.34 20.92
CA TYR A 177 -9.59 9.94 21.21
C TYR A 177 -9.53 9.70 22.74
N ARG A 178 -10.70 9.66 23.38
CA ARG A 178 -10.81 9.14 24.75
C ARG A 178 -10.49 7.65 24.68
N LYS A 179 -9.42 7.24 25.37
CA LYS A 179 -9.07 5.84 25.63
C LYS A 179 -10.34 5.11 26.11
N VAL A 180 -10.76 4.10 25.35
CA VAL A 180 -11.81 3.17 25.78
C VAL A 180 -11.25 2.43 26.99
N HIS A 181 -11.82 2.68 28.17
CA HIS A 181 -11.49 1.95 29.38
C HIS A 181 -12.19 0.59 29.29
N ILE A 182 -11.44 -0.47 29.05
CA ILE A 182 -11.93 -1.84 29.15
C ILE A 182 -12.14 -2.13 30.65
N PRO A 183 -13.34 -2.46 31.12
CA PRO A 183 -13.51 -2.93 32.49
C PRO A 183 -12.83 -4.29 32.62
N VAL A 184 -11.77 -4.34 33.42
CA VAL A 184 -11.10 -5.58 33.80
C VAL A 184 -12.04 -6.37 34.70
N SER A 185 -12.47 -7.55 34.22
CA SER A 185 -13.23 -8.51 35.01
C SER A 185 -12.49 -8.87 36.32
N PRO A 186 -13.16 -8.95 37.47
CA PRO A 186 -12.49 -9.28 38.72
C PRO A 186 -11.98 -10.73 38.72
N LYS A 187 -10.75 -10.91 39.23
CA LYS A 187 -10.07 -12.21 39.37
C LYS A 187 -10.93 -13.23 40.13
N PRO A 188 -10.90 -14.53 39.75
CA PRO A 188 -11.62 -15.56 40.48
C PRO A 188 -11.05 -15.76 41.89
N LYS A 189 -11.93 -15.74 42.90
CA LYS A 189 -11.62 -16.03 44.30
C LYS A 189 -11.02 -17.44 44.43
N ARG A 190 -9.78 -17.55 44.90
CA ARG A 190 -9.19 -18.80 45.36
C ARG A 190 -10.05 -19.38 46.50
N ARG A 191 -10.54 -20.61 46.32
CA ARG A 191 -11.07 -21.42 47.41
C ARG A 191 -9.93 -21.76 48.38
N LYS A 192 -10.13 -21.42 49.65
CA LYS A 192 -9.27 -21.82 50.77
C LYS A 192 -9.55 -23.30 51.02
N MET A 193 -8.70 -24.20 50.55
CA MET A 193 -8.68 -25.60 50.99
C MET A 193 -7.89 -25.62 52.29
N GLY A 194 -8.58 -25.87 53.41
CA GLY A 194 -7.92 -26.19 54.67
C GLY A 194 -7.54 -27.66 54.68
N LEU A 195 -6.35 -27.95 55.19
CA LEU A 195 -5.98 -29.07 56.05
C LEU A 195 -4.72 -28.64 56.81
#